data_AF-A0A383EFQ1-F1
#
_entry.id   AF-A0A383EFQ1-F1
#
_cell.length_a   1.000
_cell.length_b   1.000
_cell.length_c   1.000
_cell.angle_alpha   90.00
_cell.angle_beta   90.00
_cell.angle_gamma   90.00
#
_symmetry.space_group_name_H-M   'P 1'
#
loop_
_entity.id
_entity.type
_entity.pdbx_description
1 polymer ?
#
loop_
_entity_poly.entity_id
_entity_poly.type
_entity_poly.pdbx_seq_one_letter_code
_entity_poly.pdbx_strand_id
1 'polypeptide(L)'
;RRDLKHFISVRNNSKKTKTLRIFGYLLHSYCSKQSWGFEWSERGSMAGSNHNREINNSTICRDCEKGFMSSDLDHCPFCTSPRLVQHPELHTLAIAHLDCDAFFAAVEKRDDPTLTDKPLIIGGGKRGVVSTCCYIARQSGVHSAMPMFQALSACPDAIVLKPDIVKYRKVGEQVRALMREITTQIEPISIDEAYLDLQHLLECGETSPALSLIRLTNILENKLGISASIG
;
A
#
# COMPACT_ATOMS: atom_id res chain seq x y z
N ARG A 1 37.72 41.73 -8.98
CA ARG A 1 37.96 41.92 -7.53
C ARG A 1 37.18 40.81 -6.82
N ARG A 2 37.86 39.70 -6.50
CA ARG A 2 38.21 39.25 -5.13
C ARG A 2 36.96 38.77 -4.36
N ASP A 3 36.75 37.47 -4.16
CA ASP A 3 37.47 36.52 -3.28
C ASP A 3 36.90 36.47 -1.85
N LEU A 4 37.11 35.29 -1.22
CA LEU A 4 36.86 34.86 0.18
C LEU A 4 35.61 33.96 0.27
N LYS A 5 35.66 32.61 0.23
CA LYS A 5 36.55 31.63 0.90
C LYS A 5 36.75 31.95 2.39
N HIS A 6 36.14 31.16 3.26
CA HIS A 6 36.68 30.88 4.60
C HIS A 6 36.91 29.38 4.76
N PHE A 7 38.20 29.06 4.78
CA PHE A 7 38.81 27.85 5.30
C PHE A 7 38.67 27.84 6.82
N ILE A 8 38.44 26.67 7.41
CA ILE A 8 39.00 26.35 8.73
C ILE A 8 39.94 25.16 8.53
N SER A 9 41.22 25.42 8.83
CA SER A 9 42.32 24.46 8.85
C SER A 9 42.49 23.94 10.28
N VAL A 10 42.59 22.62 10.47
CA VAL A 10 43.32 22.05 11.61
C VAL A 10 44.27 20.99 11.11
N ARG A 11 45.54 21.16 11.52
CA ARG A 11 46.74 20.44 11.11
C ARG A 11 46.71 18.96 11.52
N ASN A 12 47.29 18.15 10.65
CA ASN A 12 47.74 16.78 10.91
C ASN A 12 48.84 16.74 11.98
N ASN A 13 48.80 15.76 12.89
CA ASN A 13 50.03 15.13 13.36
C ASN A 13 49.86 13.65 13.73
N SER A 14 50.78 12.85 13.18
CA SER A 14 51.27 11.57 13.67
C SER A 14 50.41 10.30 13.59
N LYS A 15 50.73 9.51 12.55
CA LYS A 15 51.05 8.07 12.58
C LYS A 15 50.05 7.13 13.29
N LYS A 16 49.27 6.41 12.48
CA LYS A 16 49.17 4.94 12.55
C LYS A 16 48.51 4.41 11.27
N THR A 17 49.29 3.64 10.51
CA THR A 17 48.83 2.77 9.44
C THR A 17 47.73 1.84 9.94
N LYS A 18 46.51 2.00 9.43
CA LYS A 18 45.50 0.94 9.41
C LYS A 18 44.86 0.92 8.03
N THR A 19 45.15 -0.15 7.32
CA THR A 19 44.50 -0.59 6.09
C THR A 19 42.98 -0.47 6.23
N LEU A 20 42.37 0.49 5.52
CA LEU A 20 40.92 0.59 5.42
C LEU A 20 40.43 -0.50 4.44
N ARG A 21 39.94 -1.61 4.99
CA ARG A 21 38.96 -2.45 4.29
C ARG A 21 37.65 -1.68 4.24
N ILE A 22 37.42 -0.97 3.15
CA ILE A 22 36.07 -0.54 2.74
C ILE A 22 35.53 -1.70 1.93
N PHE A 23 34.62 -2.51 2.49
CA PHE A 23 33.66 -3.33 1.73
C PHE A 23 32.65 -3.97 2.70
N GLY A 24 31.36 -3.65 2.53
CA GLY A 24 30.26 -4.59 2.80
C GLY A 24 29.66 -4.71 4.21
N TYR A 25 29.21 -3.62 4.86
CA TYR A 25 28.49 -3.75 6.16
C TYR A 25 27.22 -2.89 6.36
N LEU A 26 26.58 -2.40 5.29
CA LEU A 26 25.29 -1.68 5.41
C LEU A 26 24.07 -2.42 4.81
N LEU A 27 24.26 -3.44 3.97
CA LEU A 27 23.16 -4.26 3.46
C LEU A 27 22.73 -5.37 4.44
N HIS A 28 23.63 -5.83 5.31
CA HIS A 28 23.35 -6.98 6.19
C HIS A 28 22.43 -6.66 7.39
N SER A 29 22.14 -5.38 7.64
CA SER A 29 21.30 -4.98 8.78
C SER A 29 19.81 -4.82 8.44
N TYR A 30 19.44 -4.75 7.15
CA TYR A 30 18.04 -4.69 6.71
C TYR A 30 17.38 -6.07 6.65
N CYS A 31 18.16 -7.12 6.38
CA CYS A 31 17.68 -8.50 6.30
C CYS A 31 17.49 -9.16 7.69
N SER A 32 17.88 -8.52 8.79
CA SER A 32 17.84 -9.11 10.13
C SER A 32 16.90 -8.33 11.05
N LYS A 33 15.81 -8.99 11.45
CA LYS A 33 14.84 -8.63 12.52
C LYS A 33 13.65 -7.74 12.14
N GLN A 34 12.83 -8.20 11.19
CA GLN A 34 11.39 -8.14 11.38
C GLN A 34 10.88 -9.58 11.42
N SER A 35 11.02 -10.19 12.60
CA SER A 35 10.32 -11.43 12.91
C SER A 35 8.83 -11.13 12.87
N TRP A 36 8.20 -11.43 11.73
CA TRP A 36 6.76 -11.51 11.59
C TRP A 36 6.23 -12.38 12.74
N GLY A 37 5.53 -11.78 13.70
CA GLY A 37 4.89 -12.45 14.83
C GLY A 37 3.66 -13.24 14.38
N PHE A 38 3.83 -14.07 13.35
CA PHE A 38 2.80 -14.91 12.75
C PHE A 38 3.30 -16.35 12.78
N GLU A 39 2.53 -17.20 13.47
CA GLU A 39 2.76 -18.64 13.52
C GLU A 39 2.47 -19.22 12.13
N TRP A 40 3.53 -19.60 11.41
CA TRP A 40 3.45 -20.24 10.11
C TRP A 40 2.88 -21.65 10.29
N SER A 41 1.61 -21.85 9.91
CA SER A 41 1.04 -23.19 9.74
C SER A 41 1.63 -23.83 8.48
N GLU A 42 2.80 -24.44 8.60
CA GLU A 42 3.32 -25.43 7.66
C GLU A 42 2.40 -26.66 7.68
N ARG A 43 1.37 -26.67 6.83
CA ARG A 43 0.72 -27.91 6.40
C ARG A 43 0.77 -27.99 4.88
N GLY A 44 1.85 -28.59 4.39
CA GLY A 44 2.04 -28.88 2.96
C GLY A 44 3.43 -29.36 2.57
N SER A 45 3.82 -30.57 3.01
CA SER A 45 4.87 -31.47 2.48
C SER A 45 6.30 -30.97 2.21
N MET A 46 7.23 -31.63 2.91
CA MET A 46 8.68 -31.67 2.68
C MET A 46 9.06 -32.14 1.26
N ALA A 47 9.96 -31.40 0.60
CA ALA A 47 11.12 -31.91 -0.12
C ALA A 47 11.99 -30.73 -0.61
N GLY A 48 13.31 -30.83 -0.41
CA GLY A 48 14.26 -29.73 -0.59
C GLY A 48 14.50 -29.23 -2.03
N SER A 49 15.30 -28.16 -2.08
CA SER A 49 15.92 -27.53 -3.26
C SER A 49 14.96 -27.00 -4.34
N ASN A 50 14.59 -25.71 -4.31
CA ASN A 50 14.06 -24.99 -5.50
C ASN A 50 13.84 -23.46 -5.35
N HIS A 51 14.69 -22.71 -4.63
CA HIS A 51 14.49 -21.24 -4.52
C HIS A 51 14.54 -20.47 -5.85
N ASN A 52 14.95 -21.09 -6.95
CA ASN A 52 15.01 -20.47 -8.27
C ASN A 52 13.86 -20.89 -9.23
N ARG A 53 12.91 -21.72 -8.78
CA ARG A 53 11.77 -22.17 -9.61
C ARG A 53 10.44 -21.48 -9.30
N GLU A 54 10.33 -20.75 -8.19
CA GLU A 54 9.06 -20.14 -7.75
C GLU A 54 8.80 -18.73 -8.31
N ILE A 55 9.79 -18.09 -8.96
CA ILE A 55 9.69 -16.70 -9.45
C ILE A 55 9.00 -16.60 -10.83
N ASN A 56 8.61 -17.71 -11.46
CA ASN A 56 7.98 -17.69 -12.79
C ASN A 56 6.44 -17.64 -12.76
N ASN A 57 5.79 -17.40 -11.62
CA ASN A 57 4.33 -17.30 -11.58
C ASN A 57 3.84 -15.93 -12.06
N SER A 58 3.38 -15.84 -13.30
CA SER A 58 2.85 -14.58 -13.84
C SER A 58 1.51 -14.15 -13.22
N THR A 59 0.87 -15.02 -12.42
CA THR A 59 -0.48 -14.83 -11.89
C THR A 59 -0.52 -15.13 -10.38
N ILE A 60 -1.15 -14.26 -9.59
CA ILE A 60 -1.40 -14.45 -8.16
C ILE A 60 -2.89 -14.22 -7.87
N CYS A 61 -3.50 -15.10 -7.07
CA CYS A 61 -4.84 -14.87 -6.51
C CYS A 61 -4.77 -13.92 -5.31
N ARG A 62 -5.57 -12.84 -5.32
CA ARG A 62 -5.61 -11.87 -4.21
C ARG A 62 -6.16 -12.47 -2.92
N ASP A 63 -7.10 -13.41 -3.02
CA ASP A 63 -7.84 -13.89 -1.84
C ASP A 63 -7.12 -15.03 -1.11
N CYS A 64 -6.51 -15.96 -1.85
CA CYS A 64 -5.79 -17.09 -1.26
C CYS A 64 -4.27 -17.01 -1.39
N GLU A 65 -3.75 -15.93 -1.97
CA GLU A 65 -2.32 -15.61 -2.07
C GLU A 65 -1.47 -16.61 -2.88
N LYS A 66 -2.10 -17.58 -3.55
CA LYS A 66 -1.41 -18.61 -4.33
C LYS A 66 -1.02 -18.08 -5.70
N GLY A 67 0.27 -18.20 -6.02
CA GLY A 67 0.80 -17.99 -7.36
C GLY A 67 0.70 -19.25 -8.22
N PHE A 68 0.47 -19.08 -9.51
CA PHE A 68 0.45 -20.18 -10.49
C PHE A 68 0.74 -19.66 -11.91
N MET A 69 1.18 -20.58 -12.79
CA MET A 69 1.41 -20.28 -14.20
C MET A 69 0.17 -20.59 -15.04
N SER A 70 -0.74 -19.62 -15.17
CA SER A 70 -1.83 -19.67 -16.13
C SER A 70 -2.37 -18.28 -16.44
N SER A 71 -2.43 -17.92 -17.72
CA SER A 71 -3.03 -16.67 -18.21
C SER A 71 -4.51 -16.78 -18.54
N ASP A 72 -5.01 -18.00 -18.75
CA ASP A 72 -6.30 -18.23 -19.41
C ASP A 72 -7.40 -18.68 -18.42
N LEU A 73 -7.20 -18.40 -17.12
CA LEU A 73 -8.19 -18.72 -16.09
C LEU A 73 -8.94 -17.47 -15.66
N ASP A 74 -10.26 -17.54 -15.66
CA ASP A 74 -11.12 -16.49 -15.10
C ASP A 74 -11.24 -16.58 -13.57
N HIS A 75 -10.84 -17.72 -12.98
CA HIS A 75 -10.97 -18.00 -11.54
C HIS A 75 -9.75 -18.76 -10.99
N CYS A 76 -9.43 -18.51 -9.73
CA CYS A 76 -8.37 -19.20 -9.02
C CYS A 76 -8.66 -20.71 -8.92
N PRO A 77 -7.74 -21.59 -9.33
CA PRO A 77 -7.95 -23.04 -9.27
C PRO A 77 -7.96 -23.60 -7.84
N PHE A 78 -7.57 -22.79 -6.85
CA PHE A 78 -7.45 -23.22 -5.45
C PHE A 78 -8.60 -22.76 -4.55
N CYS A 79 -9.19 -21.59 -4.83
CA CYS A 79 -10.27 -21.02 -4.01
C CYS A 79 -11.46 -20.52 -4.82
N THR A 80 -11.45 -20.68 -6.15
CA THR A 80 -12.49 -20.22 -7.09
C THR A 80 -12.72 -18.71 -7.11
N SER A 81 -11.86 -17.92 -6.48
CA SER A 81 -11.96 -16.45 -6.53
C SER A 81 -11.70 -15.92 -7.94
N PRO A 82 -12.48 -14.94 -8.43
CA PRO A 82 -12.19 -14.22 -9.68
C PRO A 82 -11.10 -13.15 -9.52
N ARG A 83 -10.59 -12.89 -8.30
CA ARG A 83 -9.64 -11.80 -8.01
C ARG A 83 -8.22 -12.22 -8.33
N LEU A 84 -7.92 -12.37 -9.62
CA LEU A 84 -6.59 -12.69 -10.13
C LEU A 84 -5.84 -11.42 -10.54
N VAL A 85 -4.55 -11.37 -10.26
CA VAL A 85 -3.62 -10.34 -10.75
C VAL A 85 -2.59 -11.03 -11.62
N GLN A 86 -2.39 -10.52 -12.83
CA GLN A 86 -1.42 -11.06 -13.77
C GLN A 86 -0.54 -9.95 -14.33
N HIS A 87 0.78 -10.17 -14.29
CA HIS A 87 1.74 -9.30 -14.95
C HIS A 87 3.04 -10.07 -15.24
N PRO A 88 3.72 -9.86 -16.38
CA PRO A 88 5.00 -10.51 -16.68
C PRO A 88 6.08 -10.21 -15.63
N GLU A 89 6.04 -9.00 -15.07
CA GLU A 89 7.01 -8.50 -14.07
C GLU A 89 6.43 -8.50 -12.65
N LEU A 90 5.36 -9.27 -12.39
CA LEU A 90 4.62 -9.23 -11.11
C LEU A 90 5.53 -9.37 -9.88
N HIS A 91 6.57 -10.20 -9.98
CA HIS A 91 7.50 -10.45 -8.89
C HIS A 91 8.69 -9.49 -8.83
N THR A 92 8.85 -8.57 -9.78
CA THR A 92 9.99 -7.66 -9.89
C THR A 92 9.60 -6.18 -9.81
N LEU A 93 8.31 -5.85 -9.82
CA LEU A 93 7.82 -4.48 -9.61
C LEU A 93 8.02 -4.06 -8.15
N ALA A 94 9.07 -3.28 -7.90
CA ALA A 94 9.48 -2.88 -6.54
C ALA A 94 8.94 -1.51 -6.09
N ILE A 95 8.44 -0.67 -7.00
CA ILE A 95 7.80 0.59 -6.63
C ILE A 95 6.29 0.40 -6.73
N ALA A 96 5.58 0.75 -5.67
CA ALA A 96 4.13 0.62 -5.62
C ALA A 96 3.51 1.95 -5.23
N HIS A 97 2.42 2.30 -5.90
CA HIS A 97 1.54 3.39 -5.53
C HIS A 97 0.29 2.81 -4.88
N LEU A 98 0.07 3.07 -3.59
CA LEU A 98 -1.11 2.61 -2.86
C LEU A 98 -2.05 3.78 -2.59
N ASP A 99 -3.33 3.60 -2.93
CA ASP A 99 -4.43 4.55 -2.70
C ASP A 99 -5.63 3.82 -2.07
N CYS A 100 -6.18 4.32 -0.95
CA CYS A 100 -7.36 3.70 -0.32
C CYS A 100 -8.66 4.12 -1.00
N ASP A 101 -9.53 3.14 -1.28
CA ASP A 101 -10.71 3.38 -2.10
C ASP A 101 -11.76 4.24 -1.36
N ALA A 102 -12.12 5.37 -1.95
CA ALA A 102 -13.18 6.27 -1.44
C ALA A 102 -13.03 6.56 0.07
N PHE A 103 -11.80 6.79 0.53
CA PHE A 103 -11.37 6.62 1.91
C PHE A 103 -12.32 7.19 2.98
N PHE A 104 -12.70 8.47 2.93
CA PHE A 104 -13.59 9.02 3.98
C PHE A 104 -14.97 8.37 3.95
N ALA A 105 -15.53 8.10 2.77
CA ALA A 105 -16.82 7.43 2.65
C ALA A 105 -16.74 5.96 3.10
N ALA A 106 -15.62 5.28 2.83
CA ALA A 106 -15.38 3.91 3.31
C ALA A 106 -15.31 3.87 4.84
N VAL A 107 -14.61 4.83 5.47
CA VAL A 107 -14.55 4.96 6.93
C VAL A 107 -15.93 5.19 7.54
N GLU A 108 -16.75 6.07 6.96
CA GLU A 108 -18.12 6.28 7.46
C GLU A 108 -19.00 5.05 7.29
N LYS A 109 -18.95 4.36 6.14
CA LYS A 109 -19.75 3.14 5.90
C LYS A 109 -19.36 1.98 6.79
N ARG A 110 -18.06 1.84 7.08
CA ARG A 110 -17.56 0.85 8.04
C ARG A 110 -18.12 1.09 9.45
N ASP A 111 -18.12 2.34 9.88
CA ASP A 111 -18.50 2.71 11.25
C ASP A 111 -20.02 2.76 11.44
N ASP A 112 -20.79 3.02 10.37
CA ASP A 112 -22.25 2.97 10.36
C ASP A 112 -22.76 2.03 9.25
N PRO A 113 -23.06 0.76 9.60
CA PRO A 113 -23.58 -0.22 8.64
C PRO A 113 -24.88 0.19 7.96
N THR A 114 -25.65 1.14 8.52
CA THR A 114 -26.88 1.63 7.89
C THR A 114 -26.62 2.45 6.62
N LEU A 115 -25.36 2.80 6.33
CA LEU A 115 -24.91 3.51 5.14
C LEU A 115 -24.41 2.59 4.01
N THR A 116 -24.26 1.29 4.26
CA THR A 116 -23.61 0.33 3.32
C THR A 116 -24.17 0.43 1.91
N ASP A 117 -25.50 0.31 1.77
CA ASP A 117 -26.18 0.30 0.46
C ASP A 117 -26.69 1.67 0.02
N LYS A 118 -26.30 2.74 0.73
CA LYS A 118 -26.79 4.10 0.45
C LYS A 118 -25.78 4.90 -0.37
N PRO A 119 -26.24 5.77 -1.29
CA PRO A 119 -25.38 6.79 -1.87
C PRO A 119 -24.93 7.75 -0.76
N LEU A 120 -23.62 7.84 -0.59
CA LEU A 120 -22.97 8.64 0.45
C LEU A 120 -21.98 9.62 -0.18
N ILE A 121 -22.09 10.88 0.23
CA ILE A 121 -21.22 11.99 -0.13
C ILE A 121 -20.64 12.57 1.16
N ILE A 122 -19.32 12.73 1.19
CA ILE A 122 -18.62 13.47 2.23
C ILE A 122 -18.29 14.85 1.68
N GLY A 123 -18.82 15.90 2.30
CA GLY A 123 -18.67 17.27 1.81
C GLY A 123 -19.65 18.22 2.47
N GLY A 124 -19.80 19.42 1.92
CA GLY A 124 -20.78 20.40 2.37
C GLY A 124 -20.24 21.82 2.56
N GLY A 125 -21.09 22.68 3.12
CA GLY A 125 -20.86 24.13 3.24
C GLY A 125 -21.64 24.93 2.19
N LYS A 126 -21.85 26.23 2.44
CA LYS A 126 -22.66 27.13 1.57
C LYS A 126 -22.18 27.21 0.12
N ARG A 127 -20.89 26.99 -0.12
CA ARG A 127 -20.23 26.89 -1.44
C ARG A 127 -19.26 25.71 -1.46
N GLY A 128 -19.69 24.61 -0.86
CA GLY A 128 -18.88 23.41 -0.69
C GLY A 128 -18.68 22.64 -1.99
N VAL A 129 -17.66 21.80 -1.96
CA VAL A 129 -17.42 20.74 -2.95
C VAL A 129 -17.49 19.38 -2.26
N VAL A 130 -17.66 18.33 -3.05
CA VAL A 130 -17.51 16.95 -2.63
C VAL A 130 -16.05 16.70 -2.26
N SER A 131 -15.78 16.35 -1.00
CA SER A 131 -14.47 15.87 -0.57
C SER A 131 -14.20 14.48 -1.13
N THR A 132 -15.15 13.57 -0.93
CA THR A 132 -15.16 12.24 -1.54
C THR A 132 -16.59 11.70 -1.58
N CYS A 133 -16.82 10.64 -2.34
CA CYS A 133 -18.10 9.96 -2.41
C CYS A 133 -17.89 8.46 -2.61
N CYS A 134 -18.84 7.67 -2.10
CA CYS A 134 -18.81 6.22 -2.29
C CYS A 134 -19.13 5.84 -3.75
N TYR A 135 -18.79 4.60 -4.12
CA TYR A 135 -19.02 4.10 -5.48
C TYR A 135 -20.49 4.18 -5.96
N ILE A 136 -21.46 4.01 -5.07
CA ILE A 136 -22.89 4.13 -5.41
C ILE A 136 -23.20 5.56 -5.91
N ALA A 137 -22.67 6.59 -5.22
CA ALA A 137 -22.83 7.97 -5.67
C ALA A 137 -22.01 8.27 -6.94
N ARG A 138 -20.84 7.64 -7.11
CA ARG A 138 -20.03 7.76 -8.35
C ARG A 138 -20.78 7.25 -9.58
N GLN A 139 -21.55 6.18 -9.45
CA GLN A 139 -22.40 5.66 -10.54
C GLN A 139 -23.45 6.68 -10.99
N SER A 140 -23.91 7.56 -10.09
CA SER A 140 -24.81 8.67 -10.43
C SER A 140 -24.09 9.89 -11.02
N GLY A 141 -22.78 9.81 -11.29
CA GLY A 141 -21.99 10.90 -11.86
C GLY A 141 -21.37 11.85 -10.83
N VAL A 142 -21.45 11.55 -9.52
CA VAL A 142 -20.78 12.34 -8.49
C VAL A 142 -19.28 12.04 -8.47
N HIS A 143 -18.44 13.07 -8.36
CA HIS A 143 -17.00 12.90 -8.23
C HIS A 143 -16.39 13.91 -7.24
N SER A 144 -15.16 13.66 -6.80
CA SER A 144 -14.43 14.58 -5.93
C SER A 144 -14.27 15.95 -6.59
N ALA A 145 -14.20 17.01 -5.78
CA ALA A 145 -14.18 18.41 -6.17
C ALA A 145 -15.43 18.91 -6.94
N MET A 146 -16.46 18.09 -7.15
CA MET A 146 -17.74 18.51 -7.73
C MET A 146 -18.44 19.51 -6.79
N PRO A 147 -19.00 20.64 -7.29
CA PRO A 147 -19.83 21.52 -6.48
C PRO A 147 -21.03 20.77 -5.87
N MET A 148 -21.30 21.01 -4.59
CA MET A 148 -22.35 20.25 -3.87
C MET A 148 -23.74 20.34 -4.51
N PHE A 149 -24.08 21.48 -5.13
CA PHE A 149 -25.37 21.62 -5.81
C PHE A 149 -25.48 20.72 -7.05
N GLN A 150 -24.38 20.52 -7.79
CA GLN A 150 -24.36 19.61 -8.93
C GLN A 150 -24.40 18.16 -8.44
N ALA A 151 -23.66 17.85 -7.37
CA ALA A 151 -23.65 16.51 -6.79
C ALA A 151 -25.04 16.08 -6.30
N LEU A 152 -25.76 16.98 -5.62
CA LEU A 152 -27.14 16.73 -5.17
C LEU A 152 -28.16 16.69 -6.32
N SER A 153 -27.89 17.43 -7.41
CA SER A 153 -28.71 17.31 -8.61
C SER A 153 -28.49 15.98 -9.34
N ALA A 154 -27.26 15.46 -9.32
CA ALA A 154 -26.89 14.20 -9.96
C ALA A 154 -27.33 12.98 -9.14
N CYS A 155 -27.29 13.09 -7.80
CA CYS A 155 -27.68 12.04 -6.87
C CYS A 155 -28.62 12.61 -5.79
N PRO A 156 -29.92 12.78 -6.08
CA PRO A 156 -30.88 13.41 -5.15
C PRO A 156 -31.07 12.65 -3.84
N ASP A 157 -30.91 11.32 -3.87
CA ASP A 157 -31.08 10.45 -2.70
C ASP A 157 -29.81 10.34 -1.84
N ALA A 158 -28.75 11.08 -2.19
CA ALA A 158 -27.47 11.01 -1.49
C ALA A 158 -27.58 11.51 -0.04
N ILE A 159 -27.07 10.69 0.89
CA ILE A 159 -26.78 11.12 2.24
C ILE A 159 -25.51 11.97 2.20
N VAL A 160 -25.56 13.16 2.82
CA VAL A 160 -24.40 14.06 2.93
C VAL A 160 -23.93 14.12 4.38
N LEU A 161 -22.67 13.76 4.60
CA LEU A 161 -21.99 13.93 5.88
C LEU A 161 -20.90 15.00 5.77
N LYS A 162 -20.72 15.76 6.85
CA LYS A 162 -19.60 16.70 6.95
C LYS A 162 -18.30 15.91 7.20
N PRO A 163 -17.16 16.32 6.62
CA PRO A 163 -15.89 15.66 6.85
C PRO A 163 -15.47 15.70 8.33
N ASP A 164 -15.12 14.55 8.91
CA ASP A 164 -14.43 14.43 10.19
C ASP A 164 -12.93 14.15 9.98
N ILE A 165 -12.16 15.23 9.78
CA ILE A 165 -10.73 15.12 9.46
C ILE A 165 -9.91 14.49 10.60
N VAL A 166 -10.34 14.64 11.85
CA VAL A 166 -9.64 14.05 13.00
C VAL A 166 -9.79 12.53 12.95
N LYS A 167 -11.01 12.05 12.72
CA LYS A 167 -11.32 10.64 12.51
C LYS A 167 -10.52 10.05 11.34
N TYR A 168 -10.53 10.72 10.18
CA TYR A 168 -9.85 10.20 8.98
C TYR A 168 -8.33 10.15 9.14
N ARG A 169 -7.73 11.16 9.79
CA ARG A 169 -6.28 11.15 10.07
C ARG A 169 -5.89 9.97 10.97
N LYS A 170 -6.68 9.68 12.01
CA LYS A 170 -6.43 8.54 12.89
C LYS A 170 -6.46 7.21 12.13
N VAL A 171 -7.41 7.02 11.21
CA VAL A 171 -7.46 5.81 10.38
C VAL A 171 -6.30 5.78 9.39
N GLY A 172 -5.94 6.91 8.77
CA GLY A 172 -4.79 6.99 7.86
C GLY A 172 -3.46 6.66 8.55
N GLU A 173 -3.30 7.04 9.81
CA GLU A 173 -2.15 6.64 10.63
C GLU A 173 -2.09 5.11 10.86
N GLN A 174 -3.24 4.44 11.00
CA GLN A 174 -3.31 2.98 11.09
C GLN A 174 -2.93 2.31 9.78
N VAL A 175 -3.43 2.82 8.64
CA VAL A 175 -3.04 2.37 7.30
C VAL A 175 -1.53 2.51 7.12
N ARG A 176 -0.97 3.67 7.47
CA ARG A 176 0.46 3.95 7.37
C ARG A 176 1.31 3.15 8.35
N ALA A 177 0.74 2.68 9.46
CA ALA A 177 1.40 1.74 10.35
C ALA A 177 1.55 0.36 9.68
N LEU A 178 0.49 -0.13 9.04
CA LEU A 178 0.52 -1.41 8.32
C LEU A 178 1.47 -1.36 7.10
N MET A 179 1.52 -0.24 6.37
CA MET A 179 2.53 -0.06 5.30
C MET A 179 3.97 -0.18 5.84
N ARG A 180 4.22 0.37 7.04
CA ARG A 180 5.55 0.32 7.70
C ARG A 180 5.96 -1.07 8.16
N GLU A 181 5.02 -2.01 8.24
CA GLU A 181 5.33 -3.43 8.47
C GLU A 181 5.98 -4.08 7.25
N ILE A 182 5.86 -3.47 6.05
CA ILE A 182 6.44 -3.98 4.81
C ILE A 182 7.69 -3.22 4.41
N THR A 183 7.67 -1.89 4.51
CA THR A 183 8.83 -1.07 4.17
C THR A 183 8.88 0.20 5.01
N THR A 184 10.08 0.64 5.36
CA THR A 184 10.29 1.96 5.95
C THR A 184 10.41 3.06 4.90
N GLN A 185 10.62 2.70 3.63
CA GLN A 185 10.78 3.61 2.52
C GLN A 185 9.40 3.97 1.94
N ILE A 186 8.74 4.93 2.59
CA ILE A 186 7.39 5.38 2.24
C ILE A 186 7.41 6.88 1.98
N GLU A 187 6.85 7.31 0.85
CA GLU A 187 6.61 8.71 0.52
C GLU A 187 5.10 9.00 0.58
N PRO A 188 4.60 9.69 1.63
CA PRO A 188 3.20 10.10 1.73
C PRO A 188 2.82 11.14 0.66
N ILE A 189 1.73 10.91 -0.06
CA ILE A 189 1.10 11.93 -0.94
C ILE A 189 -0.06 12.60 -0.20
N SER A 190 -0.86 11.81 0.51
CA SER A 190 -2.05 12.25 1.24
C SER A 190 -2.26 11.40 2.51
N ILE A 191 -3.44 11.53 3.14
CA ILE A 191 -3.78 10.74 4.34
C ILE A 191 -3.93 9.24 3.98
N ASP A 192 -4.43 8.95 2.78
CA ASP A 192 -4.79 7.64 2.26
C ASP A 192 -3.88 7.12 1.14
N GLU A 193 -2.93 7.94 0.69
CA GLU A 193 -2.11 7.65 -0.49
C GLU A 193 -0.61 7.72 -0.19
N ALA A 194 0.17 6.80 -0.77
CA ALA A 194 1.63 6.78 -0.63
C ALA A 194 2.33 5.98 -1.74
N TYR A 195 3.56 6.38 -2.05
CA TYR A 195 4.52 5.51 -2.73
C TYR A 195 5.29 4.65 -1.71
N LEU A 196 5.52 3.40 -2.07
CA LEU A 196 6.30 2.42 -1.31
C LEU A 196 7.46 1.93 -2.18
N ASP A 197 8.67 1.96 -1.63
CA ASP A 197 9.85 1.30 -2.23
C ASP A 197 10.10 -0.05 -1.53
N LEU A 198 10.02 -1.11 -2.33
CA LEU A 198 10.11 -2.51 -1.94
C LEU A 198 11.38 -3.17 -2.52
N GLN A 199 12.36 -2.39 -3.00
CA GLN A 199 13.59 -2.91 -3.59
C GLN A 199 14.31 -3.89 -2.66
N HIS A 200 14.27 -3.62 -1.35
CA HIS A 200 14.86 -4.48 -0.32
C HIS A 200 14.26 -5.91 -0.32
N LEU A 201 12.99 -6.10 -0.72
CA LEU A 201 12.38 -7.44 -0.80
C LEU A 201 13.00 -8.28 -1.92
N LEU A 202 13.38 -7.65 -3.02
CA LEU A 202 14.08 -8.32 -4.13
C LEU A 202 15.50 -8.73 -3.73
N GLU A 203 16.15 -7.94 -2.87
CA GLU A 203 17.52 -8.21 -2.39
C GLU A 203 17.57 -9.32 -1.35
N CYS A 204 16.59 -9.36 -0.44
CA CYS A 204 16.50 -10.39 0.60
C CYS A 204 15.96 -11.73 0.06
N GLY A 205 15.11 -11.70 -0.98
CA GLY A 205 14.53 -12.89 -1.61
C GLY A 205 13.51 -13.65 -0.75
N GLU A 206 13.07 -13.09 0.38
CA GLU A 206 12.12 -13.75 1.30
C GLU A 206 10.69 -13.80 0.76
N THR A 207 10.29 -12.80 -0.03
CA THR A 207 8.96 -12.68 -0.63
C THR A 207 9.01 -11.76 -1.84
N SER A 208 8.02 -11.87 -2.73
CA SER A 208 7.88 -10.94 -3.85
C SER A 208 7.14 -9.65 -3.44
N PRO A 209 7.49 -8.48 -4.02
CA PRO A 209 6.78 -7.23 -3.78
C PRO A 209 5.26 -7.33 -3.96
N ALA A 210 4.79 -7.91 -5.08
CA ALA A 210 3.37 -8.06 -5.35
C ALA A 210 2.64 -8.91 -4.30
N LEU A 211 3.25 -10.02 -3.85
CA LEU A 211 2.66 -10.85 -2.80
C LEU A 211 2.55 -10.09 -1.47
N SER A 212 3.57 -9.33 -1.10
CA SER A 212 3.55 -8.48 0.09
C SER A 212 2.46 -7.41 0.01
N LEU A 213 2.27 -6.82 -1.16
CA LEU A 213 1.23 -5.81 -1.41
C LEU A 213 -0.19 -6.41 -1.38
N ILE A 214 -0.38 -7.61 -1.96
CA ILE A 214 -1.65 -8.34 -1.86
C ILE A 214 -1.98 -8.61 -0.39
N ARG A 215 -1.02 -9.13 0.37
CA ARG A 215 -1.17 -9.34 1.83
C ARG A 215 -1.51 -8.06 2.56
N LEU A 216 -0.86 -6.93 2.23
CA LEU A 216 -1.20 -5.63 2.80
C LEU A 216 -2.67 -5.29 2.57
N THR A 217 -3.16 -5.40 1.33
CA THR A 217 -4.56 -5.10 1.01
C THR A 217 -5.53 -5.99 1.77
N ASN A 218 -5.24 -7.29 1.89
CA ASN A 218 -6.06 -8.22 2.67
C ASN A 218 -6.06 -7.85 4.17
N ILE A 219 -4.91 -7.43 4.71
CA ILE A 219 -4.80 -6.99 6.11
C ILE A 219 -5.58 -5.70 6.34
N LEU A 220 -5.52 -4.73 5.41
CA LEU A 220 -6.30 -3.50 5.46
C LEU A 220 -7.80 -3.79 5.47
N GLU A 221 -8.26 -4.65 4.55
CA GLU A 221 -9.66 -5.06 4.46
C GLU A 221 -10.11 -5.77 5.76
N ASN A 222 -9.33 -6.74 6.24
CA ASN A 222 -9.70 -7.55 7.40
C ASN A 222 -9.61 -6.81 8.75
N LYS A 223 -8.55 -6.02 8.96
CA LYS A 223 -8.32 -5.34 10.25
C LYS A 223 -9.02 -3.99 10.33
N LEU A 224 -9.06 -3.25 9.22
CA LEU A 224 -9.53 -1.88 9.22
C LEU A 224 -10.84 -1.70 8.46
N GLY A 225 -11.33 -2.71 7.72
CA GLY A 225 -12.53 -2.58 6.90
C GLY A 225 -12.37 -1.61 5.74
N ILE A 226 -11.14 -1.39 5.27
CA ILE A 226 -10.80 -0.43 4.20
C ILE A 226 -10.10 -1.18 3.08
N SER A 227 -10.58 -1.02 1.85
CA SER A 227 -9.92 -1.54 0.65
C SER A 227 -8.94 -0.51 0.07
N ALA A 228 -7.97 -1.01 -0.69
CA ALA A 228 -7.00 -0.18 -1.38
C ALA A 228 -6.69 -0.74 -2.77
N SER A 229 -6.38 0.18 -3.68
CA SER A 229 -5.90 -0.08 -5.02
C SER A 229 -4.39 0.15 -5.08
N ILE A 230 -3.71 -0.62 -5.91
CA ILE A 230 -2.25 -0.57 -6.05
C ILE A 230 -1.89 -0.50 -7.53
N GLY A 231 -1.02 0.43 -7.88
CA GLY A 231 -0.44 0.63 -9.22
C GLY A 231 1.07 0.55 -9.22
#